data_AF-A0AA43C0E3-F1
#
_entry.id   AF-A0AA43C0E3-F1
#
_cell.length_a   1.000
_cell.length_b   1.000
_cell.length_c   1.000
_cell.angle_alpha   90.00
_cell.angle_beta   90.00
_cell.angle_gamma   90.00
#
_symmetry.space_group_name_H-M   'P 1'
#
loop_
_entity.id
_entity.type
_entity.pdbx_description
1 polymer ?
#
loop_
_entity_poly.entity_id
_entity_poly.type
_entity_poly.pdbx_seq_one_letter_code
_entity_poly.pdbx_strand_id
1 'polypeptide(L)'
;MKPDTQAKVTYGFWGLIGGAGLAMIIGFNWGGWSTSSTTEKMSEEAVLASHAAICVAQFMKDPNHETKLKEFEGTDNYNRSEFIEKGGWDKMPGQEKAAWGVSSPCVAGIEVLLKG
;
A
#
# COMPACT_ATOMS: atom_id res chain seq x y z
N MET A 1 21.33 46.30 -31.40
CA MET A 1 21.53 44.84 -31.45
C MET A 1 20.63 44.24 -32.52
N LYS A 2 21.09 43.25 -33.28
CA LYS A 2 20.44 42.72 -34.49
C LYS A 2 19.06 42.09 -34.16
N PRO A 3 17.99 42.37 -34.96
CA PRO A 3 16.64 41.84 -34.74
C PRO A 3 16.54 40.30 -34.84
N ASP A 4 17.54 39.64 -35.44
CA ASP A 4 17.63 38.18 -35.56
C ASP A 4 17.77 37.41 -34.23
N THR A 5 18.25 38.05 -33.16
CA THR A 5 18.55 37.34 -31.91
C THR A 5 17.28 37.06 -31.10
N GLN A 6 16.27 37.93 -31.16
CA GLN A 6 15.05 37.78 -30.34
C GLN A 6 14.16 36.63 -30.85
N ALA A 7 14.00 36.48 -32.17
CA ALA A 7 13.21 35.41 -32.77
C ALA A 7 13.82 34.02 -32.54
N LYS A 8 15.15 33.90 -32.56
CA LYS A 8 15.87 32.65 -32.25
C LYS A 8 15.70 32.21 -30.79
N VAL A 9 15.60 33.15 -29.86
CA VAL A 9 15.42 32.85 -28.42
C VAL A 9 14.01 32.35 -28.14
N THR A 10 12.98 32.92 -28.77
CA THR A 10 11.59 32.44 -28.64
C THR A 10 11.41 31.03 -29.19
N TYR A 11 11.97 30.74 -30.38
CA TYR A 11 11.93 29.39 -30.96
C TYR A 11 12.76 28.39 -30.15
N GLY A 12 13.91 28.81 -29.63
CA GLY A 12 14.73 27.99 -28.73
C GLY A 12 13.99 27.63 -27.43
N PHE A 13 13.23 28.57 -26.87
CA PHE A 13 12.44 28.34 -25.65
C PHE A 13 11.30 27.33 -25.88
N TRP A 14 10.57 27.44 -27.00
CA TRP A 14 9.55 26.46 -27.38
C TRP A 14 10.14 25.07 -27.66
N GLY A 15 11.31 25.00 -28.30
CA GLY A 15 12.05 23.76 -28.50
C GLY A 15 12.50 23.10 -27.18
N LEU A 16 12.91 23.90 -26.20
CA LEU A 16 13.32 23.42 -24.88
C LEU A 16 12.12 22.88 -24.08
N ILE A 17 10.97 23.55 -24.13
CA ILE A 17 9.73 23.04 -23.51
C ILE A 17 9.30 21.73 -24.15
N GLY A 18 9.28 21.66 -25.49
CA GLY A 18 8.92 20.44 -26.22
C GLY A 18 9.88 19.28 -25.94
N GLY A 19 11.19 19.55 -25.96
CA GLY A 19 12.23 18.56 -25.67
C GLY A 19 12.18 18.05 -24.21
N ALA A 20 11.97 18.95 -23.25
CA ALA A 20 11.82 18.58 -21.84
C ALA A 20 10.59 17.71 -21.62
N GLY A 21 9.44 18.04 -22.25
CA GLY A 21 8.23 17.22 -22.17
C GLY A 21 8.44 15.82 -22.74
N LEU A 22 9.08 15.70 -23.92
CA LEU A 22 9.36 14.40 -24.54
C LEU A 22 10.33 13.56 -23.71
N ALA A 23 11.38 14.19 -23.15
CA ALA A 23 12.34 13.53 -22.27
C ALA A 23 11.69 13.04 -20.96
N MET A 24 10.75 13.79 -20.39
CA MET A 24 9.97 13.34 -19.23
C MET A 24 9.11 12.12 -19.60
N ILE A 25 8.38 12.15 -20.71
CA ILE A 25 7.53 11.01 -21.11
C ILE A 25 8.37 9.74 -21.30
N ILE A 26 9.51 9.84 -21.98
CA ILE A 26 10.41 8.69 -22.19
C ILE A 26 11.03 8.25 -20.85
N GLY A 27 11.43 9.19 -19.99
CA GLY A 27 12.01 8.90 -18.67
C GLY A 27 11.03 8.23 -17.71
N PHE A 28 9.77 8.66 -17.67
CA PHE A 28 8.73 8.07 -16.83
C PHE A 28 8.24 6.72 -17.37
N ASN A 29 8.20 6.52 -18.71
CA ASN A 29 7.75 5.24 -19.29
C ASN A 29 8.85 4.18 -19.35
N TRP A 30 10.08 4.54 -19.74
CA TRP A 30 11.17 3.57 -19.92
C TRP A 30 12.13 3.54 -18.73
N GLY A 31 12.40 4.71 -18.12
CA GLY A 31 13.36 4.83 -17.03
C GLY A 31 12.85 4.38 -15.66
N GLY A 32 11.56 4.03 -15.55
CA GLY A 32 10.94 3.67 -14.28
C GLY A 32 10.96 4.80 -13.25
N TRP A 33 11.12 6.05 -13.70
CA TRP A 33 11.24 7.21 -12.84
C TRP A 33 9.88 7.50 -12.21
N SER A 34 9.67 6.93 -11.03
CA SER A 34 8.50 7.15 -10.19
C SER A 34 8.85 8.24 -9.18
N THR A 35 7.95 9.21 -9.00
CA THR A 35 8.12 10.24 -7.97
C THR A 35 8.04 9.58 -6.60
N SER A 36 8.94 9.94 -5.68
CA SER A 36 9.06 9.33 -4.34
C SER A 36 7.72 9.25 -3.59
N SER A 37 6.84 10.23 -3.78
CA SER A 37 5.50 10.28 -3.18
C SER A 37 4.53 9.20 -3.65
N THR A 38 4.69 8.68 -4.87
CA THR A 38 3.91 7.54 -5.37
C THR A 38 4.48 6.23 -4.84
N THR A 39 5.80 6.13 -4.72
CA THR A 39 6.49 4.94 -4.19
C THR A 39 6.19 4.73 -2.70
N GLU A 40 6.10 5.81 -1.91
CA GLU A 40 5.77 5.71 -0.47
C GLU A 40 4.36 5.15 -0.24
N LYS A 41 3.35 5.69 -0.93
CA LYS A 41 1.96 5.22 -0.76
C LYS A 41 1.77 3.77 -1.19
N MET A 42 2.37 3.37 -2.31
CA MET A 42 2.32 1.97 -2.73
C MET A 42 3.04 1.04 -1.75
N SER A 43 4.13 1.51 -1.13
CA SER A 43 4.85 0.72 -0.14
C SER A 43 4.06 0.55 1.15
N GLU A 44 3.41 1.60 1.66
CA GLU A 44 2.56 1.52 2.85
C GLU A 44 1.39 0.54 2.64
N GLU A 45 0.67 0.67 1.52
CA GLU A 45 -0.44 -0.22 1.18
C GLU A 45 0.01 -1.67 0.98
N ALA A 46 1.13 -1.89 0.27
CA ALA A 46 1.68 -3.23 0.07
C ALA A 46 2.17 -3.87 1.39
N VAL A 47 2.74 -3.07 2.29
CA VAL A 47 3.17 -3.53 3.62
C VAL A 47 1.96 -3.89 4.48
N LEU A 48 0.91 -3.06 4.50
CA LEU A 48 -0.35 -3.35 5.20
C LEU A 48 -1.02 -4.62 4.67
N ALA A 49 -1.09 -4.80 3.35
CA ALA A 49 -1.62 -6.02 2.74
C ALA A 49 -0.79 -7.26 3.10
N SER A 50 0.54 -7.13 3.11
CA SER A 50 1.45 -8.21 3.50
C SER A 50 1.30 -8.56 4.98
N HIS A 51 1.18 -7.57 5.86
CA HIS A 51 0.93 -7.76 7.28
C HIS A 51 -0.43 -8.41 7.54
N ALA A 52 -1.47 -8.03 6.79
CA ALA A 52 -2.78 -8.67 6.88
C ALA A 52 -2.72 -10.14 6.45
N ALA A 53 -2.01 -10.46 5.37
CA ALA A 53 -1.79 -11.85 4.95
C ALA A 53 -1.04 -12.66 6.02
N ILE A 54 -0.05 -12.06 6.69
CA ILE A 54 0.66 -12.69 7.81
C ILE A 54 -0.29 -12.89 9.00
N CYS A 55 -1.13 -11.91 9.33
CA CYS A 55 -2.12 -12.03 10.40
C CYS A 55 -3.08 -13.20 10.15
N VAL A 56 -3.61 -13.31 8.93
CA VAL A 56 -4.47 -14.44 8.52
C VAL A 56 -3.71 -15.76 8.59
N ALA A 57 -2.44 -15.81 8.14
CA ALA A 57 -1.63 -17.02 8.21
C ALA A 57 -1.35 -17.45 9.66
N GLN A 58 -1.11 -16.50 10.57
CA GLN A 58 -0.95 -16.77 11.99
C GLN A 58 -2.24 -17.26 12.63
N PHE A 59 -3.37 -16.65 12.26
CA PHE A 59 -4.69 -17.08 12.70
C PHE A 59 -4.97 -18.54 12.28
N MET A 60 -4.71 -18.90 11.03
CA MET A 60 -4.90 -20.27 10.51
C MET A 60 -3.93 -21.30 11.12
N LYS A 61 -2.76 -20.84 11.59
CA LYS A 61 -1.78 -21.71 12.25
C LYS A 61 -2.19 -22.07 13.68
N ASP A 62 -3.14 -21.33 14.28
CA ASP A 62 -3.65 -21.63 15.60
C ASP A 62 -4.42 -22.96 15.57
N PRO A 63 -4.14 -23.91 16.48
CA PRO A 63 -4.87 -25.17 16.56
C PRO A 63 -6.37 -24.97 16.83
N ASN A 64 -6.79 -23.81 17.34
CA ASN A 64 -8.18 -23.47 17.62
C ASN A 64 -8.80 -22.51 16.59
N HIS A 65 -8.20 -22.36 15.41
CA HIS A 65 -8.67 -21.40 14.39
C HIS A 65 -10.15 -21.57 14.03
N GLU A 66 -10.68 -22.80 13.93
CA GLU A 66 -12.10 -23.02 13.62
C GLU A 66 -13.04 -22.51 14.70
N THR A 67 -12.70 -22.75 15.98
CA THR A 67 -13.48 -22.26 17.12
C THR A 67 -13.42 -20.74 17.19
N LYS A 68 -12.24 -20.16 16.93
CA LYS A 68 -12.03 -18.71 16.91
C LYS A 68 -12.68 -18.03 15.71
N LEU A 69 -12.81 -18.72 14.57
CA LEU A 69 -13.54 -18.25 13.39
C LEU A 69 -15.03 -18.11 13.69
N LYS A 70 -15.62 -19.10 14.37
CA LYS A 70 -17.02 -19.04 14.79
C LYS A 70 -17.26 -17.94 15.82
N GLU A 71 -16.33 -17.75 16.76
CA GLU A 71 -16.38 -16.68 17.74
C GLU A 71 -16.27 -15.30 17.05
N PHE A 72 -15.39 -15.19 16.06
CA PHE A 72 -15.22 -13.98 15.24
C PHE A 72 -16.44 -13.68 14.37
N GLU A 73 -17.07 -14.69 13.78
CA GLU A 73 -18.31 -14.54 13.02
C GLU A 73 -19.43 -13.99 13.90
N GLY A 74 -19.57 -14.51 15.12
CA GLY A 74 -20.53 -14.03 16.11
C GLY A 74 -20.20 -12.69 16.77
N THR A 75 -19.00 -12.15 16.53
CA THR A 75 -18.56 -10.86 17.06
C THR A 75 -18.99 -9.73 16.12
N ASP A 76 -19.55 -8.66 16.69
CA ASP A 76 -19.91 -7.44 15.95
C ASP A 76 -18.70 -6.82 15.23
N ASN A 77 -18.93 -6.23 14.07
CA ASN A 77 -17.88 -5.63 13.24
C ASN A 77 -16.99 -4.63 14.01
N TYR A 78 -17.59 -3.85 14.92
CA TYR A 78 -16.86 -2.92 15.79
C TYR A 78 -15.92 -3.60 16.79
N ASN A 79 -16.24 -4.82 17.23
CA ASN A 79 -15.45 -5.59 18.19
C ASN A 79 -14.46 -6.55 17.48
N ARG A 80 -14.57 -6.76 16.17
CA ARG A 80 -13.70 -7.67 15.40
C ARG A 80 -12.24 -7.23 15.41
N SER A 81 -11.97 -5.92 15.30
CA SER A 81 -10.60 -5.41 15.42
C SER A 81 -10.01 -5.65 16.82
N GLU A 82 -10.80 -5.43 17.87
CA GLU A 82 -10.39 -5.68 19.26
C GLU A 82 -10.20 -7.18 19.53
N PHE A 83 -10.99 -8.05 18.90
CA PHE A 83 -10.81 -9.49 18.98
C PHE A 83 -9.46 -9.92 18.39
N ILE A 84 -9.07 -9.36 17.24
CA ILE A 84 -7.78 -9.65 16.61
C ILE A 84 -6.62 -9.12 17.47
N GLU A 85 -6.74 -7.92 18.02
CA GLU A 85 -5.76 -7.34 18.94
C GLU A 85 -5.60 -8.18 20.23
N LYS A 86 -6.71 -8.66 20.80
CA LYS A 86 -6.70 -9.52 21.99
C LYS A 86 -6.07 -10.89 21.73
N GLY A 87 -6.31 -11.47 20.55
CA GLY A 87 -5.66 -12.71 20.15
C GLY A 87 -4.20 -12.53 19.71
N GLY A 88 -3.78 -11.29 19.43
CA GLY A 88 -2.40 -10.95 19.08
C GLY A 88 -1.98 -11.38 17.68
N TRP A 89 -2.92 -11.72 16.80
CA TRP A 89 -2.60 -12.12 15.41
C TRP A 89 -2.17 -10.93 14.54
N ASP A 90 -2.52 -9.71 14.94
CA ASP A 90 -2.06 -8.44 14.38
C ASP A 90 -0.59 -8.12 14.69
N LYS A 91 0.03 -8.84 15.63
CA LYS A 91 1.46 -8.73 15.93
C LYS A 91 2.28 -9.53 14.93
N MET A 92 3.22 -8.85 14.29
CA MET A 92 4.20 -9.51 13.42
C MET A 92 5.09 -10.46 14.23
N PRO A 93 5.44 -11.64 13.69
CA PRO A 93 6.30 -12.61 14.38
C PRO A 93 7.66 -11.95 14.71
N GLY A 94 8.00 -11.92 15.99
CA GLY A 94 9.21 -11.26 16.49
C GLY A 94 9.04 -9.80 16.93
N GLN A 95 7.83 -9.23 16.87
CA GLN A 95 7.52 -7.90 17.42
C GLN A 95 6.61 -7.98 18.65
N GLU A 96 6.86 -7.12 19.64
CA GLU A 96 6.07 -7.06 20.88
C GLU A 96 4.72 -6.33 20.70
N LYS A 97 4.63 -5.44 19.69
CA LYS A 97 3.48 -4.57 19.42
C LYS A 97 2.98 -4.75 17.99
N ALA A 98 1.67 -4.64 17.81
CA ALA A 98 1.06 -4.63 16.50
C ALA A 98 1.32 -3.30 15.79
N ALA A 99 1.46 -3.35 14.47
CA ALA A 99 1.54 -2.14 13.67
C ALA A 99 0.14 -1.50 13.57
N TRP A 100 0.10 -0.17 13.68
CA TRP A 100 -1.15 0.58 13.63
C TRP A 100 -1.85 0.36 12.29
N GLY A 101 -3.13 -0.01 12.34
CA GLY A 101 -3.94 -0.23 11.15
C GLY A 101 -3.85 -1.64 10.53
N VAL A 102 -3.11 -2.59 11.11
CA VAL A 102 -3.07 -4.00 10.62
C VAL A 102 -4.32 -4.80 10.99
N SER A 103 -4.99 -4.46 12.10
CA SER A 103 -6.18 -5.17 12.58
C SER A 103 -7.34 -5.08 11.58
N SER A 104 -7.59 -3.90 10.98
CA SER A 104 -8.67 -3.72 10.00
C SER A 104 -8.53 -4.55 8.72
N PRO A 105 -7.39 -4.56 8.00
CA PRO A 105 -7.23 -5.41 6.83
C PRO A 105 -7.11 -6.90 7.21
N CYS A 106 -6.67 -7.24 8.42
CA CYS A 106 -6.74 -8.61 8.91
C CYS A 106 -8.18 -9.10 9.10
N VAL A 107 -9.05 -8.27 9.68
CA VAL A 107 -10.49 -8.53 9.78
C VAL A 107 -11.07 -8.81 8.39
N ALA A 108 -10.79 -7.97 7.41
CA ALA A 108 -11.23 -8.17 6.02
C ALA A 108 -10.70 -9.49 5.43
N GLY A 109 -9.45 -9.86 5.71
CA GLY A 109 -8.86 -11.12 5.27
C GLY A 109 -9.54 -12.36 5.88
N ILE A 110 -9.89 -12.31 7.17
CA ILE A 110 -10.60 -13.39 7.86
C ILE A 110 -12.07 -13.46 7.39
N GLU A 111 -12.71 -12.34 7.09
CA GLU A 111 -14.04 -12.32 6.49
C GLU A 111 -14.08 -12.97 5.10
N VAL A 112 -12.99 -12.91 4.34
CA VAL A 112 -12.87 -13.64 3.06
C VAL A 112 -12.80 -15.15 3.32
N LEU A 113 -12.11 -15.60 4.38
CA LEU A 113 -12.10 -17.02 4.76
C LEU A 113 -13.48 -17.54 5.18
N LEU A 114 -14.30 -16.70 5.82
CA LEU A 114 -15.68 -17.05 6.21
C LEU A 114 -16.62 -17.21 5.01
N LYS A 115 -16.38 -16.48 3.92
CA LYS A 115 -17.18 -16.54 2.69
C LYS A 115 -16.69 -17.58 1.69
N GLY A 116 -15.53 -18.19 1.94
CA GLY A 116 -14.85 -19.14 1.06
C GLY A 116 -15.31 -20.58 1.22
#